data_AF-A0AAP7IF10-F1
#
_entry.id   AF-A0AAP7IF10-F1
#
_cell.length_a   1.000
_cell.length_b   1.000
_cell.length_c   1.000
_cell.angle_alpha   90.00
_cell.angle_beta   90.00
_cell.angle_gamma   90.00
#
_symmetry.space_group_name_H-M   'P 1'
#
loop_
_entity.id
_entity.type
_entity.pdbx_description
1 polymer ?
#
loop_
_entity_poly.entity_id
_entity_poly.type
_entity_poly.pdbx_seq_one_letter_code
_entity_poly.pdbx_strand_id
1 'polypeptide(L)'
;MNISQVDKEAIQGVFEDVLKSDELVPHFKIAQPDIYEGMVKEALTSSGFPSDVDIKLVSHDFKLFNRKDEGEWVEQYVIEQGLDEESTTEVGHDDVENYVFDHIENLNVQITIKDELSEWIERNPTIEYMGKEIESHFNPIEMASFMKRNKYTALQEKEKACIEVGIPKEEAKKVDYEIKNMRIKTSIEALAEIYADEVKNSNTTVQVYLDNNLYENLVTEVDYELEIDVSEQEEL
;
A
#
# COMPACT_ATOMS: atom_id res chain seq x y z
N MET A 1 -42.01 32.98 14.31
CA MET A 1 -41.01 32.29 15.15
C MET A 1 -39.70 32.95 14.83
N ASN A 2 -39.27 33.92 15.65
CA ASN A 2 -38.00 34.61 15.46
C ASN A 2 -37.33 34.65 16.82
N ILE A 3 -36.22 33.95 17.00
CA ILE A 3 -35.38 34.08 18.20
C ILE A 3 -34.80 35.50 18.29
N SER A 4 -34.47 35.96 19.50
CA SER A 4 -33.95 37.32 19.72
C SER A 4 -32.57 37.51 19.05
N GLN A 5 -32.24 38.75 18.69
CA GLN A 5 -30.93 39.07 18.09
C GLN A 5 -29.76 38.74 19.03
N VAL A 6 -29.96 38.90 20.35
CA VAL A 6 -28.94 38.60 21.37
C VAL A 6 -28.65 37.10 21.39
N ASP A 7 -29.67 36.26 21.29
CA ASP A 7 -29.48 34.81 21.27
C ASP A 7 -28.86 34.33 19.95
N LYS A 8 -29.19 34.97 18.82
CA LYS A 8 -28.51 34.69 17.53
C LYS A 8 -27.01 34.96 17.61
N GLU A 9 -26.62 36.09 18.19
CA GLU A 9 -25.21 36.45 18.38
C GLU A 9 -24.50 35.48 19.33
N ALA A 10 -25.19 35.01 20.38
CA ALA A 10 -24.65 33.99 21.29
C ALA A 10 -24.41 32.66 20.56
N ILE A 11 -25.40 32.18 19.78
CA ILE A 11 -25.27 30.93 19.00
C ILE A 11 -24.18 31.08 17.93
N GLN A 12 -24.09 32.24 17.27
CA GLN A 12 -23.03 32.53 16.30
C GLN A 12 -21.65 32.40 16.93
N GLY A 13 -21.46 32.91 18.15
CA GLY A 13 -20.21 32.75 18.90
C GLY A 13 -19.83 31.28 19.09
N VAL A 14 -20.80 30.41 19.40
CA VAL A 14 -20.55 28.97 19.55
C VAL A 14 -20.15 28.34 18.20
N PHE A 15 -20.83 28.68 17.10
CA PHE A 15 -20.43 28.20 15.77
C PHE A 15 -19.02 28.66 15.39
N GLU A 16 -18.67 29.92 15.65
CA GLU A 16 -17.34 30.44 15.37
C GLU A 16 -16.27 29.69 16.18
N ASP A 17 -16.53 29.44 17.45
CA ASP A 17 -15.62 28.70 18.33
C ASP A 17 -15.43 27.25 17.85
N VAL A 18 -16.52 26.55 17.53
CA VAL A 18 -16.49 25.17 17.00
C VAL A 18 -15.74 25.11 15.66
N LEU A 19 -16.10 25.97 14.70
CA LEU A 19 -15.57 25.92 13.33
C LEU A 19 -14.11 26.35 13.22
N LYS A 20 -13.61 27.13 14.19
CA LYS A 20 -12.21 27.58 14.26
C LYS A 20 -11.37 26.74 15.22
N SER A 21 -11.98 25.79 15.94
CA SER A 21 -11.30 24.93 16.92
C SER A 21 -10.34 23.94 16.26
N ASP A 22 -9.15 23.79 16.84
CA ASP A 22 -8.19 22.74 16.46
C ASP A 22 -8.70 21.32 16.83
N GLU A 23 -9.72 21.21 17.68
CA GLU A 23 -10.33 19.94 18.11
C GLU A 23 -11.42 19.43 17.16
N LEU A 24 -11.91 20.27 16.24
CA LEU A 24 -12.99 19.90 15.30
C LEU A 24 -12.65 18.64 14.48
N VAL A 25 -11.43 18.59 13.94
CA VAL A 25 -10.97 17.44 13.15
C VAL A 25 -10.75 16.19 14.02
N PRO A 26 -10.01 16.24 15.15
CA PRO A 26 -9.93 15.13 16.09
C PRO A 26 -11.30 14.56 16.50
N HIS A 27 -12.26 15.42 16.85
CA HIS A 27 -13.60 15.01 17.22
C HIS A 27 -14.37 14.41 16.05
N PHE A 28 -14.26 15.00 14.86
CA PHE A 28 -14.89 14.45 13.65
C PHE A 28 -14.43 13.01 13.38
N LYS A 29 -13.12 12.72 13.52
CA LYS A 29 -12.57 11.37 13.33
C LYS A 29 -13.15 10.34 14.33
N ILE A 30 -13.52 10.79 15.52
CA ILE A 30 -14.09 9.94 16.57
C ILE A 30 -15.59 9.77 16.37
N ALA A 31 -16.30 10.86 16.06
CA ALA A 31 -17.76 10.88 15.91
C ALA A 31 -18.21 10.22 14.59
N GLN A 32 -17.47 10.42 13.51
CA GLN A 32 -17.80 9.99 12.15
C GLN A 32 -16.65 9.19 11.50
N PRO A 33 -16.20 8.07 12.11
CA PRO A 33 -15.03 7.33 11.64
C PRO A 33 -15.23 6.79 10.22
N ASP A 34 -16.40 6.23 9.90
CA ASP A 34 -16.67 5.65 8.59
C ASP A 34 -16.63 6.69 7.46
N ILE A 35 -17.14 7.90 7.73
CA ILE A 35 -17.13 9.01 6.77
C ILE A 35 -15.69 9.48 6.55
N TYR A 36 -14.94 9.68 7.64
CA TYR A 36 -13.52 10.06 7.58
C TYR A 36 -12.70 9.03 6.79
N GLU A 37 -12.82 7.75 7.12
CA GLU A 37 -12.09 6.68 6.43
C GLU A 37 -12.47 6.60 4.96
N GLY A 38 -13.75 6.75 4.63
CA GLY A 38 -14.24 6.78 3.25
C GLY A 38 -13.63 7.91 2.43
N MET A 39 -13.62 9.14 2.97
CA MET A 39 -13.04 10.31 2.30
C MET A 39 -11.53 10.15 2.07
N VAL A 40 -10.80 9.64 3.07
CA VAL A 40 -9.34 9.41 2.92
C VAL A 40 -9.05 8.32 1.90
N LYS A 41 -9.79 7.20 1.92
CA LYS A 41 -9.62 6.12 0.93
C LYS A 41 -9.90 6.60 -0.49
N GLU A 42 -10.93 7.42 -0.69
CA GLU A 42 -11.25 8.00 -1.99
C GLU A 42 -10.11 8.90 -2.50
N ALA A 43 -9.55 9.75 -1.62
CA ALA A 43 -8.40 10.58 -1.96
C ALA A 43 -7.16 9.74 -2.31
N LEU A 44 -6.83 8.72 -1.52
CA LEU A 44 -5.71 7.81 -1.77
C LEU A 44 -5.87 7.09 -3.12
N THR A 45 -7.05 6.53 -3.38
CA THR A 45 -7.35 5.84 -4.64
C THR A 45 -7.23 6.80 -5.84
N SER A 46 -7.71 8.04 -5.69
CA SER A 46 -7.59 9.08 -6.72
C SER A 46 -6.13 9.48 -6.99
N SER A 47 -5.26 9.32 -5.99
CA SER A 47 -3.81 9.50 -6.11
C SER A 47 -3.06 8.24 -6.59
N GLY A 48 -3.77 7.15 -6.92
CA GLY A 48 -3.21 5.94 -7.51
C GLY A 48 -2.82 4.85 -6.52
N PHE A 49 -3.08 5.04 -5.22
CA PHE A 49 -2.90 3.96 -4.24
C PHE A 49 -3.93 2.83 -4.48
N PRO A 50 -3.63 1.59 -4.05
CA PRO A 50 -4.57 0.48 -4.10
C PRO A 50 -5.89 0.81 -3.38
N SER A 51 -7.01 0.30 -3.89
CA SER A 51 -8.34 0.59 -3.32
C SER A 51 -8.58 -0.05 -1.95
N ASP A 52 -7.80 -1.08 -1.61
CA ASP A 52 -7.81 -1.79 -0.34
C ASP A 52 -6.72 -1.30 0.63
N VAL A 53 -6.07 -0.16 0.33
CA VAL A 53 -5.04 0.43 1.19
C VAL A 53 -5.57 0.70 2.60
N ASP A 54 -4.78 0.30 3.60
CA ASP A 54 -5.01 0.73 4.99
C ASP A 54 -4.53 2.17 5.14
N ILE A 55 -5.47 3.09 5.39
CA ILE A 55 -5.18 4.52 5.54
C ILE A 55 -4.20 4.82 6.67
N LYS A 56 -4.05 3.90 7.65
CA LYS A 56 -3.12 4.05 8.77
C LYS A 56 -1.67 3.82 8.36
N LEU A 57 -1.45 3.16 7.22
CA LEU A 57 -0.14 2.92 6.65
C LEU A 57 0.32 4.03 5.70
N VAL A 58 -0.50 5.07 5.48
CA VAL A 58 -0.18 6.21 4.63
C VAL A 58 -0.23 7.51 5.43
N SER A 59 0.85 8.27 5.40
CA SER A 59 0.91 9.58 6.03
C SER A 59 0.05 10.59 5.28
N HIS A 60 -0.92 11.20 5.97
CA HIS A 60 -1.83 12.18 5.38
C HIS A 60 -2.29 13.23 6.41
N ASP A 61 -2.64 14.41 5.93
CA ASP A 61 -3.36 15.44 6.68
C ASP A 61 -4.83 15.52 6.23
N PHE A 62 -5.71 15.79 7.18
CA PHE A 62 -7.13 16.02 6.95
C PHE A 62 -7.53 17.35 7.58
N LYS A 63 -8.17 18.24 6.82
CA LYS A 63 -8.62 19.54 7.28
C LYS A 63 -10.06 19.77 6.87
N LEU A 64 -10.83 20.36 7.79
CA LEU A 64 -12.18 20.85 7.56
C LEU A 64 -12.13 22.38 7.52
N PHE A 65 -12.79 22.98 6.53
CA PHE A 65 -12.94 24.41 6.43
C PHE A 65 -14.40 24.77 6.27
N ASN A 66 -14.84 25.78 7.01
CA ASN A 66 -16.17 26.33 6.82
C ASN A 66 -16.35 26.87 5.39
N ARG A 67 -17.45 26.52 4.73
CA ARG A 67 -17.79 26.98 3.38
C ARG A 67 -18.84 28.10 3.37
N LYS A 68 -19.57 28.26 4.48
CA LYS A 68 -20.66 29.23 4.62
C LYS A 68 -20.30 30.29 5.65
N ASP A 69 -21.03 31.40 5.66
CA ASP A 69 -20.91 32.38 6.74
C ASP A 69 -21.52 31.81 8.03
N GLU A 70 -20.96 32.16 9.19
CA GLU A 70 -21.46 31.69 10.49
C GLU A 70 -22.91 32.16 10.77
N GLY A 71 -23.33 33.29 10.20
CA GLY A 71 -24.74 33.72 10.25
C GLY A 71 -25.68 32.79 9.48
N GLU A 72 -25.23 32.21 8.37
CA GLU A 72 -26.02 31.22 7.61
C GLU A 72 -26.17 29.91 8.39
N TRP A 73 -25.13 29.51 9.13
CA TRP A 73 -25.19 28.36 10.04
C TRP A 73 -26.25 28.56 11.14
N VAL A 74 -26.26 29.74 11.76
CA VAL A 74 -27.23 30.09 12.82
C VAL A 74 -28.65 30.10 12.28
N GLU A 75 -28.87 30.70 11.10
CA GLU A 75 -30.20 30.72 10.47
C GLU A 75 -30.71 29.31 10.17
N GLN A 76 -29.85 28.45 9.62
CA GLN A 76 -30.19 27.05 9.34
C GLN A 76 -30.51 26.29 10.63
N TYR A 77 -29.65 26.42 11.65
CA TYR A 77 -29.79 25.75 12.94
C TYR A 77 -31.08 26.14 13.66
N VAL A 78 -31.40 27.44 13.75
CA VAL A 78 -32.62 27.94 14.40
C VAL A 78 -33.87 27.40 13.73
N ILE A 79 -33.87 27.32 12.39
CA ILE A 79 -35.01 26.79 11.63
C ILE A 79 -35.18 25.28 11.87
N GLU A 80 -34.10 24.51 11.79
CA GLU A 80 -34.14 23.05 11.88
C GLU A 80 -34.40 22.55 13.30
N GLN A 81 -33.87 23.24 14.31
CA GLN A 81 -34.11 22.94 15.73
C GLN A 81 -35.42 23.56 16.27
N GLY A 82 -36.09 24.41 15.47
CA GLY A 82 -37.37 25.02 15.84
C GLY A 82 -37.28 25.99 17.02
N LEU A 83 -36.16 26.71 17.17
CA LEU A 83 -35.93 27.63 18.29
C LEU A 83 -36.78 28.90 18.16
N ASP A 84 -37.33 29.38 19.27
CA ASP A 84 -38.16 30.59 19.35
C ASP A 84 -37.84 31.48 20.57
N GLU A 85 -38.52 32.62 20.72
CA GLU A 85 -38.26 33.57 21.83
C GLU A 85 -38.58 32.99 23.23
N GLU A 86 -39.39 31.93 23.32
CA GLU A 86 -39.70 31.27 24.59
C GLU A 86 -38.63 30.23 24.97
N SER A 87 -37.77 29.89 24.02
CA SER A 87 -36.65 28.97 24.18
C SER A 87 -35.47 29.69 24.84
N THR A 88 -35.29 29.54 26.16
CA THR A 88 -34.02 29.89 26.84
C THR A 88 -32.96 28.88 26.44
N THR A 89 -32.42 29.01 25.23
CA THR A 89 -31.56 27.97 24.67
C THR A 89 -30.11 28.28 25.04
N GLU A 90 -29.63 27.72 26.15
CA GLU A 90 -28.19 27.49 26.30
C GLU A 90 -27.80 26.46 25.24
N VAL A 91 -27.37 26.94 24.08
CA VAL A 91 -26.86 26.08 23.01
C VAL A 91 -25.45 25.66 23.39
N GLY A 92 -25.25 24.37 23.60
CA GLY A 92 -23.97 23.80 23.97
C GLY A 92 -23.00 23.71 22.80
N HIS A 93 -21.71 23.75 23.11
CA HIS A 93 -20.64 23.53 22.12
C HIS A 93 -20.77 22.15 21.46
N ASP A 94 -21.01 21.09 22.25
CA ASP A 94 -21.14 19.72 21.75
C ASP A 94 -22.35 19.55 20.81
N ASP A 95 -23.46 20.26 21.08
CA ASP A 95 -24.65 20.21 20.23
C ASP A 95 -24.38 20.84 18.86
N VAL A 96 -23.71 22.00 18.86
CA VAL A 96 -23.31 22.69 17.63
C VAL A 96 -22.28 21.87 16.85
N GLU A 97 -21.32 21.26 17.54
CA GLU A 97 -20.31 20.42 16.90
C GLU A 97 -20.94 19.21 16.20
N ASN A 98 -21.84 18.48 16.87
CA ASN A 98 -22.57 17.38 16.26
C ASN A 98 -23.41 17.85 15.07
N TYR A 99 -24.06 19.01 15.20
CA TYR A 99 -24.83 19.61 14.10
C TYR A 99 -23.96 19.96 12.89
N VAL A 100 -22.75 20.49 13.11
CA VAL A 100 -21.76 20.76 12.07
C VAL A 100 -21.33 19.46 11.37
N PHE A 101 -21.13 18.37 12.12
CA PHE A 101 -20.78 17.06 11.55
C PHE A 101 -21.90 16.46 10.71
N ASP A 102 -23.16 16.61 11.14
CA ASP A 102 -24.33 16.15 10.40
C ASP A 102 -24.53 16.91 9.08
N HIS A 103 -23.93 18.10 8.96
CA HIS A 103 -23.98 18.95 7.78
C HIS A 103 -22.60 19.14 7.13
N ILE A 104 -21.81 18.08 7.06
CA ILE A 104 -20.47 18.11 6.48
C ILE A 104 -20.44 18.60 5.02
N GLU A 105 -21.55 18.52 4.28
CA GLU A 105 -21.68 19.10 2.94
C GLU A 105 -21.54 20.63 2.91
N ASN A 106 -21.72 21.29 4.06
CA ASN A 106 -21.46 22.72 4.27
C ASN A 106 -20.01 23.01 4.67
N LEU A 107 -19.15 22.00 4.74
CA LEU A 107 -17.71 22.11 4.93
C LEU A 107 -16.97 21.78 3.64
N ASN A 108 -15.78 22.35 3.49
CA ASN A 108 -14.80 21.89 2.52
C ASN A 108 -13.83 20.94 3.22
N VAL A 109 -13.63 19.77 2.63
CA VAL A 109 -12.65 18.79 3.08
C VAL A 109 -11.39 18.92 2.24
N GLN A 110 -10.25 19.10 2.89
CA GLN A 110 -8.94 19.04 2.24
C GLN A 110 -8.15 17.86 2.80
N ILE A 111 -7.69 17.00 1.89
CA ILE A 111 -6.85 15.86 2.21
C ILE A 111 -5.53 16.03 1.49
N THR A 112 -4.43 16.02 2.24
CA THR A 112 -3.07 16.11 1.70
C THR A 112 -2.34 14.81 1.99
N ILE A 113 -2.07 14.02 0.97
CA ILE A 113 -1.25 12.81 1.07
C ILE A 113 0.21 13.23 1.10
N LYS A 114 0.95 12.76 2.10
CA LYS A 114 2.37 13.12 2.31
C LYS A 114 3.33 12.09 1.76
N ASP A 115 2.91 10.83 1.66
CA ASP A 115 3.74 9.77 1.13
C ASP A 115 3.69 9.76 -0.40
N GLU A 116 4.86 9.60 -1.01
CA GLU A 116 4.97 9.35 -2.44
C GLU A 116 4.60 7.89 -2.74
N LEU A 117 3.71 7.68 -3.73
CA LEU A 117 3.21 6.35 -4.09
C LEU A 117 4.36 5.37 -4.42
N SER A 118 5.39 5.84 -5.13
CA SER A 118 6.55 5.02 -5.51
C SER A 118 7.35 4.53 -4.31
N GLU A 119 7.51 5.35 -3.27
CA GLU A 119 8.21 4.96 -2.05
C GLU A 119 7.34 4.08 -1.14
N TRP A 120 6.03 4.30 -1.17
CA TRP A 120 5.09 3.52 -0.39
C TRP A 120 4.93 2.10 -0.96
N ILE A 121 4.78 1.97 -2.29
CA ILE A 121 4.58 0.66 -2.95
C ILE A 121 5.82 -0.23 -2.87
N GLU A 122 7.01 0.36 -2.78
CA GLU A 122 8.26 -0.36 -2.48
C GLU A 122 8.25 -1.03 -1.11
N ARG A 123 7.53 -0.47 -0.13
CA ARG A 123 7.43 -1.02 1.24
C ARG A 123 6.15 -1.83 1.46
N ASN A 124 5.13 -1.58 0.64
CA ASN A 124 3.82 -2.20 0.70
C ASN A 124 3.41 -2.71 -0.69
N PRO A 125 4.17 -3.66 -1.26
CA PRO A 125 3.93 -4.09 -2.63
C PRO A 125 2.56 -4.75 -2.78
N THR A 126 1.90 -4.45 -3.90
CA THR A 126 0.81 -5.28 -4.42
C THR A 126 1.40 -6.51 -5.11
N ILE A 127 0.60 -7.57 -5.27
CA ILE A 127 1.00 -8.76 -6.03
C ILE A 127 1.38 -8.36 -7.46
N GLU A 128 0.62 -7.45 -8.09
CA GLU A 128 0.92 -6.98 -9.44
C GLU A 128 2.28 -6.24 -9.51
N TYR A 129 2.55 -5.36 -8.55
CA TYR A 129 3.82 -4.62 -8.50
C TYR A 129 5.00 -5.56 -8.28
N MET A 130 4.91 -6.42 -7.27
CA MET A 130 5.95 -7.41 -6.97
C MET A 130 6.19 -8.35 -8.16
N GLY A 131 5.14 -8.78 -8.86
CA GLY A 131 5.27 -9.62 -10.05
C GLY A 131 6.08 -8.95 -11.17
N LYS A 132 5.80 -7.67 -11.46
CA LYS A 132 6.57 -6.89 -12.44
C LYS A 132 8.03 -6.72 -12.02
N GLU A 133 8.26 -6.48 -10.74
CA GLU A 133 9.62 -6.33 -10.21
C GLU A 133 10.41 -7.65 -10.26
N ILE A 134 9.79 -8.79 -9.94
CA ILE A 134 10.38 -10.12 -10.12
C ILE A 134 10.77 -10.34 -11.59
N GLU A 135 9.85 -10.07 -12.52
CA GLU A 135 10.13 -10.23 -13.97
C GLU A 135 11.26 -9.33 -14.44
N SER A 136 11.34 -8.09 -13.93
CA SER A 136 12.39 -7.15 -14.28
C SER A 136 13.76 -7.51 -13.67
N HIS A 137 13.78 -8.08 -12.46
CA HIS A 137 15.02 -8.47 -11.77
C HIS A 137 15.51 -9.85 -12.23
N PHE A 138 14.64 -10.70 -12.75
CA PHE A 138 14.99 -12.05 -13.15
C PHE A 138 15.84 -12.06 -14.44
N ASN A 139 17.09 -12.51 -14.31
CA ASN A 139 17.96 -12.79 -15.44
C ASN A 139 18.39 -14.27 -15.45
N PRO A 140 17.98 -15.07 -16.46
CA PRO A 140 18.37 -16.48 -16.56
C PRO A 140 19.88 -16.73 -16.54
N ILE A 141 20.67 -15.83 -17.12
CA ILE A 141 22.14 -15.96 -17.19
C ILE A 141 22.76 -15.75 -15.80
N GLU A 142 22.23 -14.80 -15.03
CA GLU A 142 22.67 -14.53 -13.67
C GLU A 142 22.26 -15.65 -12.72
N MET A 143 21.03 -16.17 -12.85
CA MET A 143 20.58 -17.32 -12.07
C MET A 143 21.45 -18.56 -12.34
N ALA A 144 21.73 -18.86 -13.62
CA ALA A 144 22.64 -19.95 -13.98
C ALA A 144 24.04 -19.77 -13.36
N SER A 145 24.56 -18.54 -13.38
CA SER A 145 25.84 -18.19 -12.76
C SER A 145 25.80 -18.31 -11.23
N PHE A 146 24.70 -17.92 -10.60
CA PHE A 146 24.46 -18.08 -9.16
C PHE A 146 24.43 -19.56 -8.76
N MET A 147 23.67 -20.40 -9.49
CA MET A 147 23.59 -21.84 -9.24
C MET A 147 24.95 -22.54 -9.34
N LYS A 148 25.76 -22.19 -10.36
CA LYS A 148 27.12 -22.70 -10.53
C LYS A 148 28.04 -22.30 -9.38
N ARG A 149 28.05 -21.01 -9.02
CA ARG A 149 28.92 -20.47 -7.94
C ARG A 149 28.59 -21.09 -6.59
N ASN A 150 27.31 -21.24 -6.27
CA ASN A 150 26.84 -21.76 -4.99
C ASN A 150 26.66 -23.29 -4.97
N LYS A 151 26.98 -23.98 -6.07
CA LYS A 151 26.87 -25.44 -6.23
C LYS A 151 25.45 -25.98 -6.01
N TYR A 152 24.44 -25.18 -6.29
CA TYR A 152 23.04 -25.59 -6.25
C TYR A 152 22.62 -26.47 -7.43
N THR A 153 23.44 -26.55 -8.48
CA THR A 153 23.21 -27.51 -9.55
C THR A 153 23.17 -28.92 -9.00
N ALA A 154 22.06 -29.62 -9.26
CA ALA A 154 21.95 -31.04 -8.99
C ALA A 154 23.09 -31.74 -9.74
N LEU A 155 24.13 -32.13 -9.01
CA LEU A 155 25.22 -32.95 -9.51
C LEU A 155 24.68 -34.15 -10.31
N GLN A 156 23.50 -34.64 -9.93
CA GLN A 156 22.74 -35.67 -10.62
C GLN A 156 22.37 -35.32 -12.07
N GLU A 157 21.87 -34.11 -12.34
CA GLU A 157 21.56 -33.66 -13.72
C GLU A 157 22.83 -33.54 -14.56
N LYS A 158 23.92 -33.07 -13.94
CA LYS A 158 25.22 -32.99 -14.62
C LYS A 158 25.79 -34.36 -14.94
N GLU A 159 25.74 -35.28 -13.98
CA GLU A 159 26.13 -36.68 -14.14
C GLU A 159 25.31 -37.35 -15.25
N LYS A 160 24.00 -37.08 -15.30
CA LYS A 160 23.11 -37.59 -16.34
C LYS A 160 23.50 -37.07 -17.73
N ALA A 161 23.69 -35.75 -17.87
CA ALA A 161 24.12 -35.15 -19.13
C ALA A 161 25.49 -35.70 -19.60
N CYS A 162 26.45 -35.87 -18.68
CA CYS A 162 27.75 -36.48 -19.00
C CYS A 162 27.60 -37.91 -19.54
N ILE A 163 26.77 -38.75 -18.91
CA ILE A 163 26.52 -40.12 -19.36
C ILE A 163 25.87 -40.14 -20.75
N GLU A 164 24.94 -39.23 -21.02
CA GLU A 164 24.26 -39.12 -22.32
C GLU A 164 25.22 -38.78 -23.47
N VAL A 165 26.30 -38.02 -23.19
CA VAL A 165 27.36 -37.71 -24.16
C VAL A 165 28.56 -38.67 -24.08
N GLY A 166 28.47 -39.76 -23.31
CA GLY A 166 29.52 -40.79 -23.23
C GLY A 166 30.67 -40.50 -22.26
N ILE A 167 30.58 -39.47 -21.43
CA ILE A 167 31.57 -39.16 -20.40
C ILE A 167 31.28 -39.97 -19.11
N PRO A 168 32.27 -40.68 -18.53
CA PRO A 168 32.09 -41.42 -17.30
C PRO A 168 31.62 -40.55 -16.14
N LYS A 169 30.75 -41.12 -15.28
CA LYS A 169 30.18 -40.43 -14.12
C LYS A 169 31.24 -39.85 -13.18
N GLU A 170 32.34 -40.57 -13.01
CA GLU A 170 33.47 -40.18 -12.16
C GLU A 170 34.15 -38.88 -12.64
N GLU A 171 34.06 -38.61 -13.94
CA GLU A 171 34.65 -37.44 -14.59
C GLU A 171 33.71 -36.24 -14.60
N ALA A 172 32.40 -36.45 -14.43
CA ALA A 172 31.39 -35.39 -14.43
C ALA A 172 31.72 -34.22 -13.48
N LYS A 173 32.45 -34.44 -12.38
CA LYS A 173 32.87 -33.35 -11.49
C LYS A 173 33.84 -32.34 -12.13
N LYS A 174 34.62 -32.77 -13.12
CA LYS A 174 35.69 -31.97 -13.75
C LYS A 174 35.28 -31.33 -15.07
N VAL A 175 34.15 -31.74 -15.62
CA VAL A 175 33.66 -31.31 -16.93
C VAL A 175 32.97 -29.95 -16.82
N ASP A 176 33.30 -29.01 -17.69
CA ASP A 176 32.56 -27.76 -17.78
C ASP A 176 31.18 -28.01 -18.41
N TYR A 177 30.20 -27.21 -18.02
CA TYR A 177 28.83 -27.38 -18.49
C TYR A 177 28.13 -26.03 -18.59
N GLU A 178 27.09 -25.96 -19.41
CA GLU A 178 26.20 -24.82 -19.55
C GLU A 178 24.81 -25.19 -19.01
N ILE A 179 24.13 -24.23 -18.38
CA ILE A 179 22.72 -24.39 -17.99
C ILE A 179 21.90 -23.66 -19.06
N LYS A 180 21.01 -24.40 -19.72
CA LYS A 180 20.15 -23.91 -20.80
C LYS A 180 18.68 -24.09 -20.43
N ASN A 181 17.82 -23.37 -21.15
CA ASN A 181 16.36 -23.52 -21.11
C ASN A 181 15.78 -23.54 -19.68
N MET A 182 16.36 -22.73 -18.79
CA MET A 182 15.91 -22.63 -17.41
C MET A 182 14.52 -22.03 -17.37
N ARG A 183 13.60 -22.74 -16.71
CA ARG A 183 12.22 -22.34 -16.55
C ARG A 183 11.75 -22.58 -15.13
N ILE A 184 11.28 -21.53 -14.48
CA ILE A 184 10.60 -21.61 -13.19
C ILE A 184 9.19 -22.16 -13.43
N LYS A 185 8.80 -23.19 -12.65
CA LYS A 185 7.47 -23.81 -12.77
C LYS A 185 6.39 -23.06 -11.99
N THR A 186 6.77 -22.49 -10.85
CA THR A 186 5.89 -21.65 -10.06
C THR A 186 5.55 -20.38 -10.83
N SER A 187 4.28 -19.98 -10.82
CA SER A 187 3.86 -18.76 -11.47
C SER A 187 4.44 -17.54 -10.79
N ILE A 188 4.71 -16.48 -11.56
CA ILE A 188 5.15 -15.18 -11.03
C ILE A 188 4.16 -14.65 -10.00
N GLU A 189 2.86 -14.82 -10.22
CA GLU A 189 1.82 -14.41 -9.28
C GLU A 189 1.95 -15.10 -7.90
N ALA A 190 2.22 -16.41 -7.88
CA ALA A 190 2.41 -17.14 -6.62
C ALA A 190 3.71 -16.74 -5.90
N LEU A 191 4.79 -16.46 -6.64
CA LEU A 191 6.01 -15.90 -6.07
C LEU A 191 5.77 -14.49 -5.52
N ALA A 192 5.02 -13.67 -6.26
CA ALA A 192 4.73 -12.30 -5.90
C ALA A 192 3.87 -12.21 -4.64
N GLU A 193 2.92 -13.11 -4.45
CA GLU A 193 2.12 -13.21 -3.21
C GLU A 193 3.02 -13.46 -1.99
N ILE A 194 3.89 -14.48 -2.06
CA ILE A 194 4.80 -14.84 -0.98
C ILE A 194 5.79 -13.70 -0.71
N TYR A 195 6.47 -13.19 -1.73
CA TYR A 195 7.52 -12.18 -1.57
C TYR A 195 6.95 -10.82 -1.14
N ALA A 196 5.74 -10.45 -1.57
CA ALA A 196 5.10 -9.22 -1.12
C ALA A 196 4.83 -9.25 0.38
N ASP A 197 4.40 -10.40 0.91
CA ASP A 197 4.21 -10.57 2.35
C ASP A 197 5.54 -10.57 3.11
N GLU A 198 6.59 -11.18 2.56
CA GLU A 198 7.92 -11.13 3.18
C GLU A 198 8.49 -9.72 3.26
N VAL A 199 8.34 -8.91 2.20
CA VAL A 199 8.77 -7.50 2.21
C VAL A 199 8.06 -6.72 3.32
N LYS A 200 6.74 -6.87 3.42
CA LYS A 200 5.93 -6.21 4.47
C LYS A 200 6.36 -6.65 5.87
N ASN A 201 6.62 -7.94 6.06
CA ASN A 201 6.97 -8.52 7.36
C ASN A 201 8.42 -8.20 7.80
N SER A 202 9.33 -8.05 6.86
CA SER A 202 10.76 -7.80 7.12
C SER A 202 11.12 -6.30 7.16
N ASN A 203 10.15 -5.41 6.92
CA ASN A 203 10.35 -3.95 6.91
C ASN A 203 11.51 -3.53 6.00
N THR A 204 11.55 -4.09 4.79
CA THR A 204 12.50 -3.80 3.72
C THR A 204 11.79 -3.15 2.54
N THR A 205 12.52 -2.86 1.45
CA THR A 205 11.92 -2.51 0.16
C THR A 205 11.96 -3.70 -0.80
N VAL A 206 11.07 -3.69 -1.81
CA VAL A 206 11.06 -4.69 -2.89
C VAL A 206 12.43 -4.81 -3.52
N GLN A 207 13.05 -3.68 -3.89
CA GLN A 207 14.37 -3.69 -4.51
C GLN A 207 15.42 -4.40 -3.63
N VAL A 208 15.53 -4.01 -2.36
CA VAL A 208 16.51 -4.60 -1.43
C VAL A 208 16.23 -6.08 -1.20
N TYR A 209 14.96 -6.47 -1.14
CA TYR A 209 14.60 -7.87 -0.96
C TYR A 209 14.97 -8.72 -2.17
N LEU A 210 14.65 -8.26 -3.38
CA LEU A 210 14.94 -9.01 -4.62
C LEU A 210 16.45 -9.12 -4.85
N ASP A 211 17.21 -8.05 -4.64
CA ASP A 211 18.67 -8.05 -4.78
C ASP A 211 19.36 -9.09 -3.89
N ASN A 212 18.81 -9.33 -2.69
CA ASN A 212 19.42 -10.21 -1.71
C ASN A 212 18.89 -11.66 -1.77
N ASN A 213 17.61 -11.86 -2.12
CA ASN A 213 16.94 -13.14 -1.90
C ASN A 213 16.42 -13.80 -3.19
N LEU A 214 16.25 -13.07 -4.30
CA LEU A 214 15.54 -13.61 -5.47
C LEU A 214 16.13 -14.94 -5.96
N TYR A 215 17.43 -14.98 -6.28
CA TYR A 215 18.04 -16.19 -6.81
C TYR A 215 18.27 -17.29 -5.78
N GLU A 216 18.40 -16.94 -4.50
CA GLU A 216 18.48 -17.95 -3.44
C GLU A 216 17.14 -18.67 -3.33
N ASN A 217 16.05 -17.93 -3.11
CA ASN A 217 14.71 -18.47 -2.95
C ASN A 217 14.25 -19.25 -4.21
N LEU A 218 14.51 -18.73 -5.42
CA LEU A 218 14.17 -19.43 -6.66
C LEU A 218 14.86 -20.79 -6.83
N VAL A 219 15.98 -21.01 -6.14
CA VAL A 219 16.74 -22.25 -6.24
C VAL A 219 16.45 -23.20 -5.08
N THR A 220 16.11 -22.67 -3.90
CA THR A 220 15.89 -23.48 -2.69
C THR A 220 14.43 -23.79 -2.42
N GLU A 221 13.49 -22.97 -2.87
CA GLU A 221 12.09 -23.01 -2.46
C GLU A 221 11.12 -23.25 -3.62
N VAL A 222 11.63 -23.26 -4.86
CA VAL A 222 10.81 -23.24 -6.06
C VAL A 222 11.20 -24.37 -7.01
N ASP A 223 10.19 -24.99 -7.62
CA ASP A 223 10.39 -25.99 -8.66
C ASP A 223 10.86 -25.33 -9.97
N TYR A 224 11.93 -25.85 -10.56
CA TYR A 224 12.44 -25.40 -11.85
C TYR A 224 12.76 -26.58 -12.77
N GLU A 225 12.74 -26.30 -14.08
CA GLU A 225 13.27 -27.14 -15.14
C GLU A 225 14.51 -26.48 -15.71
N LEU A 226 15.54 -27.28 -15.99
CA LEU A 226 16.73 -26.82 -16.67
C LEU A 226 17.29 -27.94 -17.54
N GLU A 227 18.05 -27.56 -18.56
CA GLU A 227 18.84 -28.47 -19.37
C GLU A 227 20.32 -28.22 -19.09
N ILE A 228 21.10 -29.29 -18.97
CA ILE A 228 22.55 -29.19 -18.83
C ILE A 228 23.16 -29.62 -20.15
N ASP A 229 23.88 -28.69 -20.78
CA ASP A 229 24.66 -28.97 -21.98
C ASP A 229 26.13 -29.16 -21.60
N VAL A 230 26.70 -30.25 -22.08
CA VAL A 230 28.08 -30.65 -21.83
C VAL A 230 28.77 -30.70 -23.18
N SER A 231 29.65 -29.74 -23.43
CA SER A 231 30.46 -29.74 -24.65
C SER A 231 31.58 -30.77 -24.54
N GLU A 232 31.67 -31.69 -25.51
CA GLU A 232 32.91 -32.42 -25.75
C GLU A 232 33.99 -31.38 -26.10
N GLN A 233 35.08 -31.36 -25.33
CA GLN A 233 36.31 -30.76 -25.84
C GLN A 233 36.77 -31.64 -26.99
N GLU A 234 36.50 -31.24 -28.24
CA GLU A 234 37.21 -31.80 -29.39
C GLU A 234 38.71 -31.63 -29.11
N GLU A 235 39.40 -32.74 -28.87
CA GLU A 235 40.86 -32.78 -28.77
C GLU A 235 41.45 -32.23 -30.07
N LEU A 236 42.10 -31.07 -29.99
CA LEU A 236 42.99 -30.52 -31.04
C LEU A 236 44.41 -31.07 -30.88
#